data_AF-A0AAV8VQG4-F1
#
_entry.id   AF-A0AAV8VQG4-F1
#
_cell.length_a   1.000
_cell.length_b   1.000
_cell.length_c   1.000
_cell.angle_alpha   90.00
_cell.angle_beta   90.00
_cell.angle_gamma   90.00
#
_symmetry.space_group_name_H-M   'P 1'
#
loop_
_entity.id
_entity.type
_entity.pdbx_description
1 polymer ?
#
loop_
_entity_poly.entity_id
_entity_poly.type
_entity_poly.pdbx_seq_one_letter_code
_entity_poly.pdbx_strand_id
1 'polypeptide(L)'
;MDEPTVHQELREFSLMQSDCKDGSENFFTKLRIQLIALYKKYKPRLGTTEVRSMKKMFQHIARDMSNIYKVTISADKVENKWKVLERTYKKVNDNNNKTGRGRKIFDFEDDFDEIFEKKRVLHQVFSFQAIQ
;
A
#
# COMPACT_ATOMS: atom_id res chain seq x y z
N MET A 1 -4.08 -26.38 12.84
CA MET A 1 -3.29 -25.14 12.73
C MET A 1 -4.09 -24.21 11.85
N ASP A 2 -5.07 -23.55 12.45
CA ASP A 2 -6.03 -22.73 11.73
C ASP A 2 -5.40 -21.38 11.37
N GLU A 3 -5.30 -21.13 10.08
CA GLU A 3 -4.88 -19.85 9.52
C GLU A 3 -5.97 -18.82 9.85
N PRO A 4 -5.67 -17.74 10.59
CA PRO A 4 -6.68 -16.76 10.94
C PRO A 4 -7.16 -16.08 9.66
N THR A 5 -8.43 -16.31 9.34
CA THR A 5 -9.09 -15.85 8.12
C THR A 5 -8.98 -14.33 8.07
N VAL A 6 -8.59 -13.77 6.92
CA VAL A 6 -8.45 -12.31 6.63
C VAL A 6 -9.60 -11.43 7.17
N HIS A 7 -10.78 -12.02 7.37
CA HIS A 7 -11.93 -11.40 8.03
C HIS A 7 -11.70 -11.01 9.50
N GLN A 8 -10.91 -11.78 10.23
CA GLN A 8 -10.56 -11.54 11.63
C GLN A 8 -9.56 -10.39 11.75
N GLU A 9 -8.60 -10.28 10.82
CA GLU A 9 -7.69 -9.13 10.75
C GLU A 9 -8.40 -7.82 10.36
N LEU A 10 -9.41 -7.88 9.50
CA LEU A 10 -10.27 -6.72 9.21
C LEU A 10 -11.09 -6.29 10.43
N ARG A 11 -11.45 -7.25 11.29
CA ARG A 11 -12.17 -7.00 12.55
C ARG A 11 -11.22 -6.43 13.62
N GLU A 12 -10.01 -6.95 13.75
CA GLU A 12 -8.94 -6.36 14.60
C GLU A 12 -8.57 -4.95 14.14
N PHE A 13 -8.52 -4.72 12.82
CA PHE A 13 -8.30 -3.39 12.25
C PHE A 13 -9.45 -2.41 12.55
N SER A 14 -10.68 -2.93 12.66
CA SER A 14 -11.84 -2.16 13.10
C SER A 14 -11.84 -1.93 14.62
N LEU A 15 -11.36 -2.88 15.43
CA LEU A 15 -11.28 -2.78 16.89
C LEU A 15 -10.17 -1.84 17.36
N MET A 16 -9.13 -1.63 16.55
CA MET A 16 -8.05 -0.68 16.85
C MET A 16 -8.48 0.80 16.75
N GLN A 17 -9.72 1.07 16.31
CA GLN A 17 -10.25 2.43 16.15
C GLN A 17 -11.01 2.95 17.37
N SER A 18 -11.21 2.18 18.45
CA SER A 18 -12.18 2.55 19.48
C SER A 18 -11.71 3.40 20.65
N ASP A 19 -10.42 3.52 20.98
CA ASP A 19 -10.02 4.27 22.20
C ASP A 19 -8.95 5.34 21.94
N CYS A 20 -9.40 6.56 21.63
CA CYS A 20 -9.19 7.77 22.44
C CYS A 20 -9.54 9.04 21.62
N LYS A 21 -10.51 9.80 22.11
CA LYS A 21 -10.86 11.14 21.61
C LYS A 21 -10.02 12.17 22.38
N ASP A 22 -8.87 12.50 21.84
CA ASP A 22 -8.16 13.75 22.16
C ASP A 22 -7.49 14.24 20.88
N GLY A 23 -7.24 15.55 20.75
CA GLY A 23 -6.93 16.28 19.50
C GLY A 23 -5.63 15.92 18.75
N SER A 24 -5.25 14.64 18.72
CA SER A 24 -4.18 14.05 17.94
C SER A 24 -4.69 13.74 16.54
N GLU A 25 -4.23 14.51 15.57
CA GLU A 25 -4.27 14.14 14.15
C GLU A 25 -3.81 12.67 13.98
N ASN A 26 -4.77 11.81 13.63
CA ASN A 26 -4.81 10.38 13.93
C ASN A 26 -3.47 9.63 13.70
N PHE A 27 -2.89 9.05 14.76
CA PHE A 27 -1.68 8.20 14.70
C PHE A 27 -1.75 7.13 13.60
N PHE A 28 -2.93 6.53 13.40
CA PHE A 28 -3.18 5.56 12.34
C PHE A 28 -3.09 6.14 10.92
N THR A 29 -3.47 7.40 10.73
CA THR A 29 -3.30 8.12 9.46
C THR A 29 -1.82 8.36 9.21
N LYS A 30 -1.06 8.78 10.22
CA LYS A 30 0.40 8.94 10.12
C LYS A 30 1.09 7.63 9.73
N LEU A 31 0.69 6.50 10.32
CA LEU A 31 1.19 5.18 9.95
C LEU A 31 0.89 4.81 8.47
N ARG A 32 -0.31 5.13 7.97
CA ARG A 32 -0.69 4.89 6.56
C ARG A 32 0.14 5.75 5.61
N ILE A 33 0.28 7.03 5.89
CA ILE A 33 1.12 7.97 5.11
C ILE A 33 2.56 7.46 5.05
N GLN A 34 3.13 7.11 6.21
CA GLN A 34 4.51 6.63 6.29
C GLN A 34 4.71 5.32 5.51
N LEU A 35 3.74 4.41 5.59
CA LEU A 35 3.75 3.16 4.83
C LEU A 35 3.77 3.42 3.32
N ILE A 36 2.89 4.31 2.83
CA ILE A 36 2.80 4.67 1.41
C ILE A 36 4.13 5.31 0.93
N ALA A 37 4.68 6.24 1.70
CA ALA A 37 5.94 6.90 1.39
C ALA A 37 7.11 5.90 1.30
N LEU A 38 7.23 4.99 2.27
CA LEU A 38 8.27 3.95 2.26
C LEU A 38 8.05 2.94 1.12
N TYR A 39 6.79 2.60 0.80
CA TYR A 39 6.48 1.76 -0.35
C TYR A 39 6.98 2.42 -1.65
N LYS A 40 6.65 3.70 -1.90
CA LYS A 40 7.13 4.44 -3.07
C LYS A 40 8.66 4.49 -3.15
N LYS A 41 9.35 4.63 -2.01
CA LYS A 41 10.82 4.62 -1.93
C LYS A 41 11.44 3.28 -2.33
N TYR A 42 10.89 2.15 -1.86
CA TYR A 42 11.47 0.83 -2.10
C TYR A 42 10.96 0.14 -3.37
N LYS A 43 9.76 0.49 -3.84
CA LYS A 43 9.12 -0.13 -5.01
C LYS A 43 10.01 -0.14 -6.27
N PRO A 44 10.71 0.97 -6.65
CA PRO A 44 11.62 0.98 -7.79
C PRO A 44 12.85 0.07 -7.63
N ARG A 45 13.18 -0.33 -6.40
CA ARG A 45 14.34 -1.18 -6.09
C ARG A 45 13.97 -2.67 -6.08
N LEU A 46 12.71 -3.02 -6.28
CA LEU A 46 12.29 -4.42 -6.38
C LEU A 46 13.03 -5.13 -7.52
N GLY A 47 13.54 -6.33 -7.24
CA GLY A 47 14.32 -7.13 -8.18
C GLY A 47 15.83 -6.83 -8.15
N THR A 48 16.26 -5.81 -7.41
CA THR A 48 17.69 -5.61 -7.11
C THR A 48 18.19 -6.62 -6.09
N THR A 49 19.51 -6.76 -5.97
CA THR A 49 20.16 -7.61 -4.96
C THR A 49 19.74 -7.26 -3.53
N GLU A 50 19.45 -5.99 -3.26
CA GLU A 50 19.02 -5.46 -1.97
C GLU A 50 17.55 -5.84 -1.66
N VAL A 51 16.64 -5.61 -2.62
CA VAL A 51 15.21 -5.88 -2.45
C VAL A 51 14.73 -6.93 -3.45
N ARG A 52 15.16 -8.16 -3.24
CA ARG A 52 14.92 -9.28 -4.18
C ARG A 52 13.44 -9.68 -4.32
N SER A 53 12.61 -9.36 -3.34
CA SER A 53 11.19 -9.76 -3.34
C SER A 53 10.31 -8.78 -2.59
N MET A 54 9.00 -8.85 -2.82
CA MET A 54 7.99 -8.09 -2.07
C MET A 54 8.08 -8.36 -0.56
N LYS A 55 8.28 -9.61 -0.16
CA LYS A 55 8.48 -9.98 1.25
C LYS A 55 9.68 -9.25 1.85
N LYS A 56 10.80 -9.19 1.12
CA LYS A 56 11.99 -8.46 1.57
C LYS A 56 11.72 -6.97 1.69
N MET A 57 11.00 -6.40 0.73
CA MET A 57 10.57 -5.00 0.78
C MET A 57 9.77 -4.68 2.04
N PHE A 58 8.76 -5.49 2.38
CA PHE A 58 7.97 -5.28 3.59
C PHE A 58 8.79 -5.44 4.88
N GLN A 59 9.82 -6.29 4.89
CA GLN A 59 10.77 -6.34 6.01
C GLN A 59 11.55 -5.03 6.18
N HIS A 60 12.01 -4.43 5.08
CA HIS A 60 12.69 -3.12 5.12
C HIS A 60 11.74 -2.02 5.61
N ILE A 61 10.52 -1.98 5.09
CA ILE A 61 9.49 -1.02 5.52
C ILE A 61 9.18 -1.18 7.01
N ALA A 62 8.97 -2.41 7.48
CA ALA A 62 8.67 -2.69 8.88
C ALA A 62 9.81 -2.29 9.82
N ARG A 63 11.06 -2.52 9.42
CA ARG A 63 12.24 -2.05 10.14
C ARG A 63 12.27 -0.53 10.23
N ASP A 64 12.08 0.16 9.10
CA ASP A 64 12.11 1.62 9.06
C ASP A 64 10.98 2.23 9.91
N MET A 65 9.75 1.71 9.78
CA MET A 65 8.63 2.14 10.62
C MET A 65 8.89 1.88 12.11
N SER A 66 9.45 0.71 12.46
CA SER A 66 9.78 0.40 13.85
C SER A 66 10.78 1.40 14.44
N ASN A 67 11.77 1.80 13.65
CA ASN A 67 12.78 2.77 14.05
C ASN A 67 12.22 4.19 14.20
N ILE A 68 11.27 4.58 13.34
CA ILE A 68 10.62 5.90 13.36
C ILE A 68 9.71 6.02 14.59
N TYR A 69 8.84 5.05 14.80
CA TYR A 69 7.82 5.11 15.86
C TYR A 69 8.29 4.53 17.20
N LYS A 70 9.51 3.99 17.27
CA LYS A 70 10.08 3.35 18.46
C LYS A 70 9.21 2.20 19.02
N VAL A 71 8.55 1.47 18.12
CA VAL A 71 7.70 0.32 18.43
C VAL A 71 8.04 -0.84 17.50
N THR A 72 7.93 -2.08 17.98
CA THR A 72 8.19 -3.25 17.14
C THR A 72 7.01 -3.51 16.21
N ILE A 73 7.24 -3.36 14.90
CA ILE A 73 6.24 -3.63 13.86
C ILE A 73 6.72 -4.84 13.03
N SER A 74 5.88 -5.86 12.93
CA SER A 74 6.16 -7.03 12.09
C SER A 74 5.93 -6.73 10.60
N ALA A 75 6.75 -7.33 9.74
CA ALA A 75 6.60 -7.29 8.29
C ALA A 75 5.22 -7.79 7.83
N ASP A 76 4.68 -8.83 8.48
CA ASP A 76 3.37 -9.39 8.13
C ASP A 76 2.25 -8.39 8.40
N LYS A 77 2.34 -7.64 9.51
CA LYS A 77 1.38 -6.58 9.84
C LYS A 77 1.43 -5.43 8.83
N VAL A 78 2.63 -5.07 8.37
CA VAL A 78 2.81 -4.07 7.31
C VAL A 78 2.23 -4.56 5.98
N GLU A 79 2.50 -5.81 5.61
CA GLU A 79 1.99 -6.42 4.38
C GLU A 79 0.46 -6.50 4.39
N ASN A 80 -0.14 -6.98 5.47
CA ASN A 80 -1.60 -7.09 5.60
C ASN A 80 -2.25 -5.71 5.55
N LYS A 81 -1.64 -4.71 6.21
CA LYS A 81 -2.08 -3.31 6.13
C LYS A 81 -2.04 -2.79 4.70
N TRP A 82 -0.97 -3.05 3.96
CA TRP A 82 -0.86 -2.65 2.55
C TRP A 82 -1.96 -3.30 1.69
N LYS A 83 -2.18 -4.61 1.84
CA LYS A 83 -3.24 -5.35 1.13
C LYS A 83 -4.65 -4.83 1.44
N VAL A 84 -4.89 -4.36 2.66
CA VAL A 84 -6.15 -3.71 3.03
C VAL A 84 -6.33 -2.38 2.28
N LEU A 85 -5.29 -1.53 2.26
CA LEU A 85 -5.34 -0.26 1.53
C LEU A 85 -5.58 -0.48 0.03
N GLU A 86 -4.85 -1.41 -0.57
CA GLU A 86 -4.99 -1.76 -1.98
C GLU A 86 -6.41 -2.26 -2.33
N ARG A 87 -7.00 -3.13 -1.50
CA ARG A 87 -8.37 -3.61 -1.72
C ARG A 87 -9.39 -2.48 -1.60
N THR A 88 -9.23 -1.59 -0.63
CA THR A 88 -10.12 -0.43 -0.45
C THR A 88 -10.04 0.50 -1.65
N TYR A 89 -8.83 0.84 -2.10
CA TYR A 89 -8.61 1.65 -3.30
C TYR A 89 -9.31 1.06 -4.53
N LYS A 90 -9.07 -0.23 -4.84
CA LYS A 90 -9.70 -0.93 -5.97
C LYS A 90 -11.22 -0.91 -5.89
N LYS A 91 -11.77 -1.11 -4.69
CA LYS A 91 -13.23 -1.09 -4.45
C LYS A 91 -13.83 0.30 -4.67
N VAL A 92 -13.13 1.36 -4.24
CA VAL A 92 -13.56 2.74 -4.45
C VAL A 92 -13.53 3.09 -5.94
N ASN A 93 -12.43 2.78 -6.62
CA ASN A 93 -12.30 3.02 -8.06
C ASN A 93 -13.36 2.27 -8.87
N ASP A 94 -13.60 0.98 -8.59
CA ASP A 94 -14.65 0.19 -9.24
C ASP A 94 -16.07 0.77 -9.03
N ASN A 95 -16.38 1.21 -7.80
CA ASN A 95 -17.66 1.85 -7.49
C ASN A 95 -17.84 3.17 -8.25
N ASN A 96 -16.79 3.99 -8.29
CA ASN A 96 -16.82 5.29 -8.97
C ASN A 96 -16.95 5.11 -10.50
N ASN A 97 -16.32 4.08 -11.08
CA ASN A 97 -16.39 3.80 -12.52
C ASN A 97 -17.71 3.17 -12.98
N LYS A 98 -18.36 2.32 -12.18
CA LYS A 98 -19.55 1.56 -12.60
C LYS A 98 -20.85 2.36 -12.56
N THR A 99 -21.09 3.10 -11.49
CA THR A 99 -22.42 3.68 -11.24
C THR A 99 -22.40 5.18 -11.07
N GLY A 100 -21.26 5.79 -10.72
CA GLY A 100 -21.11 7.23 -10.45
C GLY A 100 -21.97 7.79 -9.30
N ARG A 101 -22.96 7.02 -8.82
CA ARG A 101 -23.95 7.38 -7.82
C ARG A 101 -23.37 7.14 -6.44
N GLY A 102 -23.16 8.21 -5.68
CA GLY A 102 -22.50 8.15 -4.37
C GLY A 102 -20.98 7.96 -4.50
N ARG A 103 -20.32 8.88 -5.22
CA ARG A 103 -18.85 8.92 -5.35
C ARG A 103 -18.20 8.77 -3.98
N LYS A 104 -17.30 7.80 -3.86
CA LYS A 104 -16.53 7.56 -2.63
C LYS A 104 -15.16 8.20 -2.80
N ILE A 105 -14.71 8.87 -1.75
CA ILE A 105 -13.37 9.45 -1.67
C ILE A 105 -12.48 8.45 -0.94
N PHE A 106 -11.28 8.25 -1.47
CA PHE A 106 -10.21 7.54 -0.79
C PHE A 106 -9.09 8.53 -0.49
N ASP A 107 -8.75 8.70 0.78
CA ASP A 107 -7.84 9.78 1.23
C ASP A 107 -6.44 9.73 0.60
N PHE A 108 -6.05 8.57 0.04
CA PHE A 108 -4.75 8.35 -0.61
C PHE A 108 -4.91 7.98 -2.10
N GLU A 109 -5.99 8.45 -2.75
CA GLU A 109 -6.29 8.16 -4.16
C GLU A 109 -5.13 8.55 -5.07
N ASP A 110 -4.65 9.79 -5.01
CA ASP A 110 -3.53 10.27 -5.82
C ASP A 110 -2.24 9.43 -5.65
N ASP A 111 -1.93 9.05 -4.41
CA ASP A 111 -0.75 8.24 -4.12
C ASP A 111 -0.88 6.83 -4.70
N PHE A 112 -2.07 6.25 -4.63
CA PHE A 112 -2.35 4.93 -5.17
C PHE A 112 -2.47 4.97 -6.69
N ASP A 113 -3.02 6.03 -7.27
CA ASP A 113 -3.02 6.25 -8.71
C ASP A 113 -1.58 6.32 -9.23
N GLU A 114 -0.65 7.01 -8.56
CA GLU A 114 0.76 6.99 -8.99
C GLU A 114 1.39 5.59 -8.93
N ILE A 115 1.04 4.79 -7.92
CA ILE A 115 1.62 3.46 -7.69
C ILE A 115 1.02 2.40 -8.63
N PHE A 116 -0.28 2.48 -8.90
CA PHE A 116 -1.05 1.48 -9.65
C PHE A 116 -1.33 1.92 -11.09
N GLU A 117 -1.36 3.22 -11.37
CA GLU A 117 -1.37 3.75 -12.73
C GLU A 117 0.05 4.06 -13.22
N LYS A 118 0.59 3.15 -14.03
CA LYS A 118 1.12 3.51 -15.36
C LYS A 118 1.47 2.26 -16.17
N LYS A 119 0.60 1.94 -17.13
CA LYS A 119 1.00 1.40 -18.44
C LYS A 119 -0.11 1.58 -19.48
N ARG A 120 -0.40 2.83 -19.89
CA ARG A 120 -0.66 3.00 -21.33
C ARG A 120 0.66 2.62 -22.00
N VAL A 121 0.61 1.51 -22.71
CA VAL A 121 1.72 0.94 -23.47
C VAL A 121 2.32 2.04 -24.33
N LEU A 122 3.43 2.65 -23.88
CA LEU A 122 4.38 3.21 -24.82
C LEU A 122 4.90 1.98 -25.55
N HIS A 123 4.31 1.71 -26.70
CA HIS A 123 4.95 0.90 -27.72
C HIS A 123 6.26 1.62 -28.00
N GLN A 124 7.32 1.25 -27.30
CA GLN A 124 8.66 1.55 -27.73
C GLN A 124 8.79 0.77 -29.04
N VAL A 125 8.38 1.44 -30.12
CA VAL A 125 8.80 1.08 -31.46
C VAL A 125 10.32 1.19 -31.41
N PHE A 126 10.96 0.08 -31.10
CA PHE A 126 12.37 -0.12 -31.38
C PHE A 126 12.48 -0.08 -32.91
N SER A 127 12.57 1.15 -33.42
CA SER A 127 13.25 1.43 -34.66
C SER A 127 14.68 0.93 -34.48
N PHE A 128 14.93 -0.30 -34.91
CA PHE A 128 16.25 -0.71 -35.34
C PHE A 128 16.15 -0.98 -36.83
N GLN A 129 16.56 0.03 -37.60
CA GLN A 129 17.16 -0.23 -38.89
C GLN A 129 18.38 -1.15 -38.68
N ALA A 130 18.39 -2.28 -39.37
CA ALA A 130 19.57 -3.06 -39.74
C ALA A 130 19.20 -3.69 -41.08
N ILE A 131 19.59 -3.09 -42.21
CA ILE A 131 20.86 -3.33 -42.90
C ILE A 131 21.21 -4.83 -42.89
N GLN A 132 20.76 -5.54 -43.94
CA GLN A 132 21.61 -6.27 -44.87
C GLN A 132 20.87 -6.51 -46.18
#